data_AF-A0A941U3C9-F1
#
_entry.id   AF-A0A941U3C9-F1
#
_cell.length_a   1.000
_cell.length_b   1.000
_cell.length_c   1.000
_cell.angle_alpha   90.00
_cell.angle_beta   90.00
_cell.angle_gamma   90.00
#
_symmetry.space_group_name_H-M   'P 1'
#
loop_
_entity.id
_entity.type
_entity.pdbx_description
1 polymer ?
#
loop_
_entity_poly.entity_id
_entity_poly.type
_entity_poly.pdbx_seq_one_letter_code
_entity_poly.pdbx_strand_id
1 'polypeptide(L)'
;MSQPGDGEGASSGQTSWAGSSDGGEAGFAWDWIQIRSGVVAMADPLAVVTNLRLVGREGEVLTALESARYLNEIVHALPWQHEVQRALQAA
;
A
#
# COMPACT_ATOMS: atom_id res chain seq x y z
N MET A 1 -19.59 -31.38 -3.10
CA MET A 1 -20.06 -30.28 -2.23
C MET A 1 -19.81 -29.01 -3.02
N SER A 2 -20.84 -28.47 -3.65
CA SER A 2 -20.67 -27.45 -4.69
C SER A 2 -20.75 -26.04 -4.11
N GLN A 3 -19.81 -25.18 -4.47
CA GLN A 3 -20.15 -23.81 -4.87
C GLN A 3 -19.16 -23.30 -5.93
N PRO A 4 -19.66 -22.62 -6.98
CA PRO A 4 -18.89 -22.22 -8.14
C PRO A 4 -18.16 -20.89 -7.88
N GLY A 5 -16.86 -20.87 -8.15
CA GLY A 5 -16.06 -19.64 -8.19
C GLY A 5 -15.66 -19.34 -9.63
N ASP A 6 -16.62 -19.28 -10.55
CA ASP A 6 -16.35 -18.82 -11.91
C ASP A 6 -16.53 -17.31 -11.98
N GLY A 7 -15.40 -16.59 -12.08
CA GLY A 7 -15.36 -15.17 -12.42
C GLY A 7 -14.03 -14.51 -12.05
N GLU A 8 -13.05 -14.60 -12.95
CA GLU A 8 -11.76 -13.86 -12.96
C GLU A 8 -10.84 -14.11 -11.75
N GLY A 9 -9.64 -14.66 -11.99
CA GLY A 9 -8.63 -14.84 -10.95
C GLY A 9 -8.43 -13.55 -10.16
N ALA A 10 -8.47 -13.65 -8.83
CA ALA A 10 -8.27 -12.51 -7.95
C ALA A 10 -6.94 -11.83 -8.31
N SER A 11 -7.01 -10.67 -8.97
CA SER A 11 -5.82 -9.93 -9.35
C SER A 11 -5.16 -9.41 -8.09
N SER A 12 -3.85 -9.61 -7.96
CA SER A 12 -3.08 -9.13 -6.84
C SER A 12 -1.72 -8.68 -7.32
N GLY A 13 -1.07 -7.80 -6.57
CA GLY A 13 0.26 -7.35 -6.91
C GLY A 13 0.84 -6.44 -5.84
N GLN A 14 1.88 -5.74 -6.22
CA GLN A 14 2.53 -4.74 -5.40
C GLN A 14 2.48 -3.39 -6.11
N THR A 15 2.39 -2.32 -5.34
CA THR A 15 2.60 -0.95 -5.84
C THR A 15 3.77 -0.33 -5.09
N SER A 16 4.59 0.44 -5.79
CA SER A 16 5.72 1.16 -5.21
C SER A 16 5.62 2.65 -5.55
N TRP A 17 5.94 3.45 -4.55
CA TRP A 17 5.84 4.90 -4.56
C TRP A 17 7.13 5.48 -4.04
N ALA A 18 7.64 6.50 -4.71
CA ALA A 18 8.85 7.19 -4.31
C ALA A 18 8.68 8.70 -4.46
N GLY A 19 9.34 9.46 -3.59
CA GLY A 19 9.40 10.90 -3.66
C GLY A 19 10.73 11.39 -3.07
N SER A 20 11.23 12.49 -3.63
CA SER A 20 12.48 13.11 -3.19
C SER A 20 12.21 14.37 -2.38
N SER A 21 13.11 14.65 -1.44
CA SER A 21 13.16 15.89 -0.66
C SER A 21 14.61 16.30 -0.42
N ASP A 22 14.83 17.51 0.11
CA ASP A 22 16.17 17.98 0.50
C ASP A 22 16.84 17.04 1.54
N GLY A 23 16.05 16.26 2.27
CA GLY A 23 16.50 15.27 3.25
C GLY A 23 16.80 13.88 2.68
N GLY A 24 16.60 13.67 1.37
CA GLY A 24 16.81 12.39 0.67
C GLY A 24 15.54 11.81 0.05
N GLU A 25 15.64 10.54 -0.37
CA GLU A 25 14.59 9.78 -1.04
C GLU A 25 13.70 9.03 -0.03
N ALA A 26 12.40 9.16 -0.19
CA ALA A 26 11.38 8.40 0.54
C ALA A 26 10.75 7.37 -0.38
N GLY A 27 10.71 6.11 0.06
CA GLY A 27 10.13 5.00 -0.69
C GLY A 27 9.11 4.23 0.13
N PHE A 28 8.04 3.79 -0.53
CA PHE A 28 6.97 2.98 0.03
C PHE A 28 6.59 1.88 -0.95
N ALA A 29 6.34 0.69 -0.44
CA ALA A 29 5.74 -0.39 -1.21
C ALA A 29 4.80 -1.21 -0.33
N TRP A 30 3.70 -1.67 -0.92
CA TRP A 30 2.76 -2.56 -0.26
C TRP A 30 2.02 -3.40 -1.28
N ASP A 31 1.50 -4.52 -0.79
CA ASP A 31 0.74 -5.46 -1.59
C ASP A 31 -0.75 -5.06 -1.62
N TRP A 32 -1.39 -5.34 -2.73
CA TRP A 32 -2.81 -5.09 -2.96
C TRP A 32 -3.49 -6.33 -3.54
N ILE A 33 -4.79 -6.43 -3.27
CA ILE A 33 -5.69 -7.43 -3.85
C ILE A 33 -6.90 -6.75 -4.48
N GLN A 34 -7.40 -7.31 -5.58
CA GLN A 34 -8.67 -6.92 -6.17
C GLN A 34 -9.78 -7.71 -5.49
N ILE A 35 -10.67 -7.01 -4.79
CA ILE A 35 -11.82 -7.63 -4.10
C ILE A 35 -12.93 -7.91 -5.11
N ARG A 36 -13.10 -7.00 -6.08
CA ARG A 36 -14.01 -7.14 -7.23
C ARG A 36 -13.55 -6.21 -8.35
N SER A 37 -14.13 -6.35 -9.54
CA SER A 37 -13.85 -5.45 -10.66
C SER A 37 -13.95 -3.97 -10.24
N GLY A 38 -12.90 -3.20 -10.52
CA GLY A 38 -12.79 -1.80 -10.14
C GLY A 38 -12.68 -1.52 -8.63
N VAL A 39 -12.43 -2.51 -7.76
CA VAL A 39 -12.19 -2.28 -6.33
C VAL A 39 -10.96 -3.04 -5.88
N VAL A 40 -9.92 -2.30 -5.54
CA VAL A 40 -8.68 -2.82 -4.96
C VAL A 40 -8.56 -2.39 -3.51
N ALA A 41 -7.93 -3.24 -2.70
CA ALA A 41 -7.65 -2.99 -1.30
C ALA A 41 -6.21 -3.37 -0.98
N MET A 42 -5.66 -2.74 0.05
CA MET A 42 -4.38 -3.14 0.61
C MET A 42 -4.51 -4.53 1.22
N ALA A 43 -3.53 -5.41 0.97
CA ALA A 43 -3.56 -6.79 1.43
C ALA A 43 -3.30 -6.91 2.95
N ASP A 44 -2.31 -6.17 3.45
CA ASP A 44 -1.97 -6.11 4.87
C ASP A 44 -1.51 -4.69 5.27
N PRO A 45 -2.32 -3.94 6.04
CA PRO A 45 -1.99 -2.61 6.54
C PRO A 45 -0.71 -2.52 7.40
N LEU A 46 -0.23 -3.64 7.94
CA LEU A 46 0.98 -3.70 8.76
C LEU A 46 2.24 -4.06 7.95
N ALA A 47 2.09 -4.43 6.69
CA ALA A 47 3.18 -4.89 5.83
C ALA A 47 3.66 -3.83 4.82
N VAL A 48 3.69 -2.55 5.23
CA VAL A 48 4.29 -1.48 4.42
C VAL A 48 5.82 -1.60 4.48
N VAL A 49 6.45 -1.76 3.32
CA VAL A 49 7.90 -1.72 3.17
C VAL A 49 8.32 -0.28 2.89
N THR A 50 9.19 0.29 3.72
CA THR A 50 9.68 1.65 3.54
C THR A 50 11.13 1.78 4.02
N ASN A 51 11.85 2.75 3.46
CA ASN A 51 13.17 3.16 3.93
C ASN A 51 13.10 4.27 5.01
N LEU A 52 11.89 4.72 5.37
CA LEU A 52 11.70 5.76 6.36
C LEU A 52 11.80 5.22 7.79
N ARG A 53 12.41 6.02 8.65
CA ARG A 53 12.40 5.83 10.10
C ARG A 53 11.56 6.91 10.73
N LEU A 54 10.43 6.53 11.32
CA LEU A 54 9.55 7.47 11.99
C LEU A 54 10.06 7.73 13.41
N VAL A 55 10.01 9.00 13.79
CA VAL A 55 10.51 9.50 15.07
C VAL A 55 9.38 10.28 15.73
N GLY A 56 9.17 10.04 17.02
CA GLY A 56 8.18 10.72 17.83
C GLY A 56 8.61 12.14 18.24
N ARG A 57 7.82 12.77 19.10
CA ARG A 57 8.00 14.18 19.45
C ARG A 57 9.26 14.44 20.27
N GLU A 58 9.74 13.45 21.02
CA GLU A 58 10.91 13.57 21.87
C GLU A 58 12.19 13.04 21.20
N GLY A 59 12.11 12.65 19.92
CA GLY A 59 13.23 12.10 19.17
C GLY A 59 13.37 10.58 19.28
N GLU A 60 12.42 9.91 19.92
CA GLU A 60 12.35 8.46 20.06
C GLU A 60 11.94 7.78 18.75
N VAL A 61 12.57 6.65 18.44
CA VAL A 61 12.17 5.86 17.26
C VAL A 61 10.85 5.16 17.58
N LEU A 62 9.85 5.38 16.73
CA LEU A 62 8.55 4.73 16.88
C LEU A 62 8.68 3.22 16.65
N THR A 63 7.92 2.44 17.41
CA THR A 63 7.77 1.00 17.16
C THR A 63 7.10 0.74 15.81
N ALA A 64 7.16 -0.50 15.34
CA ALA A 64 6.49 -0.88 14.10
C ALA A 64 4.97 -0.62 14.14
N LEU A 65 4.33 -0.89 15.28
CA LEU A 65 2.89 -0.69 15.44
C LEU A 65 2.51 0.79 15.49
N GLU A 66 3.31 1.62 16.17
CA GLU A 66 3.11 3.08 16.19
C GLU A 66 3.34 3.68 14.81
N SER A 67 4.37 3.21 14.11
CA SER A 67 4.68 3.64 12.75
C SER A 67 3.58 3.25 11.76
N ALA A 68 3.01 2.05 11.90
CA ALA A 68 1.98 1.54 10.99
C ALA A 68 0.80 2.50 10.84
N ARG A 69 0.39 3.18 11.92
CA ARG A 69 -0.67 4.21 11.84
C ARG A 69 -0.33 5.30 10.83
N TYR A 70 0.84 5.92 10.98
CA TYR A 70 1.27 7.02 10.13
C TYR A 70 1.59 6.58 8.70
N LEU A 71 2.15 5.38 8.52
CA LEU A 71 2.36 4.80 7.21
C LEU A 71 1.02 4.58 6.47
N ASN A 72 -0.02 4.13 7.17
CA ASN A 72 -1.35 3.99 6.59
C ASN A 72 -1.97 5.36 6.24
N GLU A 73 -1.76 6.40 7.03
CA GLU A 73 -2.19 7.77 6.67
C GLU A 73 -1.55 8.22 5.33
N ILE A 74 -0.28 7.87 5.09
CA ILE A 74 0.40 8.16 3.82
C ILE A 74 -0.18 7.33 2.68
N VAL A 75 -0.39 6.02 2.88
CA VAL A 75 -1.04 5.15 1.89
C VAL A 75 -2.42 5.70 1.51
N HIS A 76 -3.21 6.18 2.47
CA HIS A 76 -4.52 6.79 2.21
C HIS A 76 -4.45 8.14 1.50
N ALA A 77 -3.37 8.90 1.65
CA ALA A 77 -3.18 10.18 0.98
C ALA A 77 -2.73 10.04 -0.48
N LEU A 78 -2.11 8.91 -0.83
CA LEU A 78 -1.67 8.62 -2.20
C LEU A 78 -2.84 8.16 -3.08
N PRO A 79 -2.91 8.57 -4.36
CA PRO A 79 -3.98 8.18 -5.28
C PRO A 79 -3.81 6.74 -5.81
N TRP A 80 -3.30 5.83 -4.98
CA TRP A 80 -2.78 4.55 -5.44
C TRP A 80 -3.85 3.61 -5.99
N GLN A 81 -5.05 3.60 -5.42
CA GLN A 81 -6.13 2.75 -5.95
C GLN A 81 -6.44 3.11 -7.40
N HIS A 82 -6.46 4.40 -7.71
CA HIS A 82 -6.71 4.90 -9.06
C HIS A 82 -5.58 4.49 -10.01
N GLU A 83 -4.32 4.61 -9.59
CA GLU A 83 -3.18 4.21 -10.43
C GLU A 83 -3.08 2.70 -10.65
N VAL A 84 -3.39 1.89 -9.63
CA VAL A 84 -3.47 0.43 -9.78
C VAL A 84 -4.62 0.03 -10.71
N GLN A 85 -5.80 0.64 -10.56
CA GLN A 85 -6.93 0.40 -11.46
C GLN A 85 -6.60 0.78 -12.90
N ARG A 86 -5.95 1.93 -13.12
CA ARG A 86 -5.50 2.36 -14.44
C ARG A 86 -4.54 1.34 -15.05
N ALA A 87 -3.58 0.84 -14.27
CA ALA A 87 -2.63 -0.17 -14.72
C ALA A 87 -3.31 -1.51 -15.07
N LEU A 88 -4.28 -1.94 -14.26
CA LEU A 88 -5.07 -3.15 -14.54
C LEU A 88 -5.90 -3.05 -15.81
N GLN A 89 -6.40 -1.86 -16.15
CA GLN A 89 -7.17 -1.63 -17.38
C GLN A 89 -6.28 -1.54 -18.65
N ALA A 90 -4.99 -1.26 -18.47
CA ALA A 90 -4.03 -1.17 -19.56
C ALA A 90 -3.33 -2.50 -19.87
N ALA A 91 -3.55 -3.53 -19.04
CA ALA A 91 -3.02 -4.88 -19.19
C ALA A 91 -3.96 -5.75 -20.04
#